data_AF-A0A1Z8Q216-F1
#
_entry.id   AF-A0A1Z8Q216-F1
#
_cell.length_a   1.000
_cell.length_b   1.000
_cell.length_c   1.000
_cell.angle_alpha   90.00
_cell.angle_beta   90.00
_cell.angle_gamma   90.00
#
_symmetry.space_group_name_H-M   'P 1'
#
loop_
_entity.id
_entity.type
_entity.pdbx_description
1 polymer ?
#
loop_
_entity_poly.entity_id
_entity_poly.type
_entity_poly.pdbx_seq_one_letter_code
_entity_poly.pdbx_strand_id
1 'polypeptide(L)'
;MNERDPWIELDSFEISQFLDKVYDEDFAPLLTGRAFELRKKKLRFFDGYEHFVLSNKSMLPHFNLDFLSNGQDVLYMDGSEHPLELLVQRGCLKLTKDNILEYLSFFSLAAFYPNRKVKFIIDPKKSPYSGPSAMGHHFNILKYHSNTMVEYSEAEQCFFITIPVLYNGETVKGFVQVSHDGEIHIKQPVHVPLMDKSRDHAPLLYSHPYEHDLLEQNLDILRISETGAQLLNGYLNRGDKLTIMSGVEHGFIAPHEGIAFVIAPQNMDTYSPYQLFDIIAALKDLELQSEGYDRGDPFNQEGQYIRLNTVYNLEIVEILCKIVTELEQSDFSEVPLKFRRLGYDKIYGAYKHGEDKETLYNILLNTVYEE
;
A
#
# COMPACT_ATOMS: atom_id res chain seq x y z
N MET A 1 -9.55 18.89 -9.78
CA MET A 1 -9.64 19.62 -8.50
C MET A 1 -8.23 20.09 -8.19
N ASN A 2 -7.96 21.39 -8.07
CA ASN A 2 -6.67 21.84 -7.54
C ASN A 2 -6.53 21.25 -6.13
N GLU A 3 -5.39 20.63 -5.79
CA GLU A 3 -5.10 20.21 -4.43
C GLU A 3 -5.10 21.48 -3.56
N ARG A 4 -6.24 21.77 -2.92
CA ARG A 4 -6.46 23.03 -2.19
C ARG A 4 -5.65 23.06 -0.89
N ASP A 5 -5.27 21.90 -0.37
CA ASP A 5 -4.46 21.75 0.82
C ASP A 5 -3.21 20.92 0.46
N PRO A 6 -2.03 21.56 0.35
CA PRO A 6 -0.79 20.85 0.04
C PRO A 6 -0.33 20.02 1.25
N TRP A 7 0.45 18.99 0.96
CA TRP A 7 1.22 18.30 2.00
C TRP A 7 2.23 19.27 2.64
N ILE A 8 2.34 19.22 3.96
CA ILE A 8 3.30 20.00 4.74
C ILE A 8 4.30 19.02 5.33
N GLU A 9 5.57 19.16 4.98
CA GLU A 9 6.68 18.44 5.60
C GLU A 9 6.98 19.03 6.98
N LEU A 10 7.17 18.16 7.97
CA LEU A 10 7.43 18.54 9.35
C LEU A 10 8.92 18.49 9.67
N ASP A 11 9.34 19.30 10.64
CA ASP A 11 10.74 19.35 11.03
C ASP A 11 11.17 18.17 11.92
N SER A 12 12.47 18.03 12.14
CA SER A 12 13.04 16.94 12.96
C SER A 12 12.50 16.88 14.40
N PHE A 13 12.10 18.02 14.97
CA PHE A 13 11.57 18.06 16.33
C PHE A 13 10.14 17.55 16.37
N GLU A 14 9.30 17.99 15.42
CA GLU A 14 7.94 17.48 15.24
C GLU A 14 7.93 15.98 14.90
N ILE A 15 8.86 15.51 14.05
CA ILE A 15 9.06 14.09 13.76
C ILE A 15 9.34 13.31 15.04
N SER A 16 10.30 13.76 15.86
CA SER A 16 10.65 13.09 17.12
C SER A 16 9.44 13.00 18.06
N GLN A 17 8.69 14.10 18.23
CA GLN A 17 7.50 14.11 19.07
C GLN A 17 6.40 13.18 18.56
N PHE A 18 6.28 13.02 17.24
CA PHE A 18 5.32 12.12 16.64
C PHE A 18 5.74 10.66 16.84
N LEU A 19 7.02 10.34 16.60
CA LEU A 19 7.59 9.00 16.82
C LEU A 19 7.39 8.54 18.26
N ASP A 20 7.59 9.41 19.25
CA ASP A 20 7.34 9.09 20.66
C ASP A 20 5.88 8.67 20.94
N LYS A 21 4.92 9.16 20.17
CA LYS A 21 3.48 8.85 20.33
C LYS A 21 3.06 7.57 19.64
N VAL A 22 3.76 7.17 18.58
CA VAL A 22 3.46 5.97 17.80
C VAL A 22 4.44 4.84 18.10
N TYR A 23 5.34 5.04 19.07
CA TYR A 23 6.31 4.03 19.48
C TYR A 23 5.61 2.81 20.07
N ASP A 24 6.02 1.64 19.59
CA ASP A 24 5.64 0.34 20.10
C ASP A 24 6.93 -0.48 20.27
N GLU A 25 7.10 -1.11 21.42
CA GLU A 25 8.32 -1.85 21.76
C GLU A 25 8.52 -3.07 20.83
N ASP A 26 7.44 -3.75 20.47
CA ASP A 26 7.48 -4.93 19.59
C ASP A 26 7.85 -4.55 18.14
N PHE A 27 7.64 -3.28 17.78
CA PHE A 27 7.91 -2.70 16.46
C PHE A 27 9.01 -1.63 16.50
N ALA A 28 9.77 -1.53 17.59
CA ALA A 28 10.86 -0.56 17.73
C ALA A 28 11.87 -0.60 16.55
N PRO A 29 12.26 -1.77 15.99
CA PRO A 29 13.13 -1.83 14.81
C PRO A 29 12.58 -1.03 13.62
N LEU A 30 11.26 -0.94 13.47
CA LEU A 30 10.59 -0.19 12.42
C LEU A 30 10.76 1.32 12.56
N LEU A 31 10.87 1.82 13.80
CA LEU A 31 10.79 3.25 14.16
C LEU A 31 12.12 3.84 14.67
N THR A 32 13.21 3.07 14.65
CA THR A 32 14.52 3.45 15.23
C THR A 32 15.49 4.10 14.23
N GLY A 33 15.10 4.24 12.96
CA GLY A 33 15.91 4.86 11.91
C GLY A 33 15.96 6.38 11.98
N ARG A 34 17.09 6.99 11.59
CA ARG A 34 17.22 8.46 11.42
C ARG A 34 16.59 8.98 10.12
N ALA A 35 15.99 8.11 9.32
CA ALA A 35 15.61 8.39 7.94
C ALA A 35 14.11 8.59 7.74
N PHE A 36 13.42 9.19 8.71
CA PHE A 36 12.00 9.49 8.55
C PHE A 36 11.77 10.87 7.96
N GLU A 37 10.86 10.93 7.00
CA GLU A 37 10.14 12.13 6.64
C GLU A 37 8.71 12.00 7.18
N LEU A 38 8.21 13.04 7.83
CA LEU A 38 6.81 13.10 8.24
C LEU A 38 6.14 14.23 7.49
N ARG A 39 5.07 13.90 6.78
CA ARG A 39 4.21 14.89 6.13
C ARG A 39 2.82 14.82 6.72
N LYS A 40 2.14 15.96 6.74
CA LYS A 40 0.73 16.03 7.12
C LYS A 40 -0.12 16.79 6.13
N LYS A 41 -1.41 16.47 6.12
CA LYS A 41 -2.42 17.12 5.30
C LYS A 41 -3.75 17.23 6.05
N LYS A 42 -4.39 18.38 5.96
CA LYS A 42 -5.72 18.60 6.53
C LYS A 42 -6.78 17.79 5.81
N LEU A 43 -7.72 17.24 6.57
CA LEU A 43 -8.90 16.56 6.05
C LEU A 43 -10.13 17.45 6.24
N ARG A 44 -10.73 17.92 5.15
CA ARG A 44 -11.87 18.87 5.22
C ARG A 44 -13.17 18.25 5.75
N PHE A 45 -13.18 16.94 5.97
CA PHE A 45 -14.33 16.17 6.43
C PHE A 45 -14.16 15.60 7.85
N PHE A 46 -12.96 15.61 8.44
CA PHE A 46 -12.76 15.23 9.85
C PHE A 46 -12.29 16.44 10.65
N ASP A 47 -13.17 16.96 11.51
CA ASP A 47 -12.87 18.13 12.33
C ASP A 47 -11.75 17.84 13.34
N GLY A 48 -10.72 18.68 13.32
CA GLY A 48 -9.56 18.57 14.22
C GLY A 48 -8.55 17.48 13.87
N TYR A 49 -8.79 16.62 12.88
CA TYR A 49 -7.86 15.56 12.48
C TYR A 49 -7.15 15.89 11.15
N GLU A 50 -5.87 15.56 11.10
CA GLU A 50 -5.03 15.62 9.91
C GLU A 50 -4.54 14.20 9.57
N HIS A 51 -4.28 13.96 8.28
CA HIS A 51 -3.63 12.73 7.80
C HIS A 51 -2.12 12.94 7.84
N PHE A 52 -1.42 12.05 8.54
CA PHE A 52 0.02 12.00 8.63
C PHE A 52 0.54 10.80 7.85
N VAL A 53 1.63 11.00 7.11
CA VAL A 53 2.37 9.95 6.40
C VAL A 53 3.81 9.99 6.90
N LEU A 54 4.20 8.92 7.60
CA LEU A 54 5.56 8.69 8.05
C LEU A 54 6.26 7.82 7.02
N SER A 55 7.17 8.42 6.26
CA SER A 55 7.95 7.76 5.20
C SER A 55 9.33 7.40 5.70
N ASN A 56 9.72 6.12 5.64
CA ASN A 56 11.10 5.69 5.87
C ASN A 56 11.90 5.73 4.57
N LYS A 57 12.91 6.61 4.52
CA LYS A 57 13.81 6.82 3.39
C LYS A 57 15.07 5.95 3.42
N SER A 58 15.24 5.06 4.39
CA SER A 58 16.40 4.17 4.45
C SER A 58 16.38 3.06 3.41
N MET A 59 15.26 2.86 2.72
CA MET A 59 15.11 1.85 1.66
C MET A 59 14.31 2.40 0.49
N LEU A 60 14.46 1.79 -0.69
CA LEU A 60 13.65 2.10 -1.87
C LEU A 60 12.95 0.82 -2.35
N PRO A 61 11.64 0.87 -2.70
CA PRO A 61 10.75 2.02 -2.57
C PRO A 61 10.57 2.45 -1.11
N HIS A 62 10.29 3.73 -0.88
CA HIS A 62 10.07 4.23 0.48
C HIS A 62 8.89 3.52 1.12
N PHE A 63 9.09 3.10 2.36
CA PHE A 63 8.05 2.53 3.19
C PHE A 63 7.22 3.65 3.82
N ASN A 64 5.89 3.53 3.84
CA ASN A 64 5.00 4.54 4.42
C ASN A 64 4.10 3.94 5.50
N LEU A 65 3.91 4.70 6.58
CA LEU A 65 2.89 4.46 7.59
C LEU A 65 1.93 5.63 7.64
N ASP A 66 0.65 5.33 7.51
CA ASP A 66 -0.41 6.31 7.49
C ASP A 66 -1.07 6.42 8.87
N PHE A 67 -1.36 7.64 9.31
CA PHE A 67 -2.00 7.91 10.60
C PHE A 67 -3.03 9.03 10.49
N LEU A 68 -4.04 9.00 11.35
CA LEU A 68 -4.94 10.12 11.62
C LEU A 68 -4.62 10.69 12.99
N SER A 69 -4.33 11.99 13.09
CA SER A 69 -4.04 12.61 14.38
C SER A 69 -4.61 14.02 14.52
N ASN A 70 -5.00 14.37 15.75
CA ASN A 70 -5.36 15.72 16.17
C ASN A 70 -4.28 16.35 17.08
N GLY A 71 -3.09 15.75 17.14
CA GLY A 71 -1.99 16.12 18.02
C GLY A 71 -2.05 15.54 19.44
N GLN A 72 -3.21 15.07 19.92
CA GLN A 72 -3.35 14.36 21.19
C GLN A 72 -3.54 12.86 20.98
N ASP A 73 -4.49 12.51 20.15
CA ASP A 73 -4.76 11.14 19.72
C ASP A 73 -4.06 10.85 18.39
N VAL A 74 -3.57 9.63 18.25
CA VAL A 74 -3.02 9.12 16.99
C VAL A 74 -3.67 7.77 16.70
N LEU A 75 -4.26 7.63 15.52
CA LEU A 75 -4.87 6.40 15.03
C LEU A 75 -4.04 5.91 13.84
N TYR A 76 -3.52 4.68 13.93
CA TYR A 76 -2.82 4.04 12.83
C TYR A 76 -3.82 3.58 11.75
N MET A 77 -3.47 3.77 10.49
CA MET A 77 -4.25 3.33 9.34
C MET A 77 -3.81 1.94 8.92
N ASP A 78 -4.53 0.93 9.40
CA ASP A 78 -4.25 -0.50 9.24
C ASP A 78 -4.78 -1.11 7.92
N GLY A 79 -5.35 -0.28 7.04
CA GLY A 79 -6.00 -0.73 5.81
C GLY A 79 -7.45 -1.19 6.00
N SER A 80 -8.01 -1.08 7.21
CA SER A 80 -9.43 -1.29 7.49
C SER A 80 -10.22 0.02 7.57
N GLU A 81 -11.52 -0.13 7.83
CA GLU A 81 -12.42 1.00 8.10
C GLU A 81 -12.35 1.49 9.54
N HIS A 82 -11.71 0.72 10.44
CA HIS A 82 -11.77 0.97 11.89
C HIS A 82 -11.37 2.39 12.30
N PRO A 83 -10.23 2.94 11.83
CA PRO A 83 -9.81 4.27 12.26
C PRO A 83 -10.83 5.34 11.86
N LEU A 84 -11.47 5.17 10.70
CA LEU A 84 -12.51 6.07 10.20
C LEU A 84 -13.79 5.92 11.02
N GLU A 85 -14.21 4.69 11.31
CA GLU A 85 -15.40 4.42 12.13
C GLU A 85 -15.26 4.99 13.54
N LEU A 86 -14.07 4.92 14.14
CA LEU A 86 -13.80 5.56 15.44
C LEU A 86 -13.98 7.08 15.38
N LEU A 87 -13.46 7.75 14.35
CA LEU A 87 -13.63 9.20 14.19
C LEU A 87 -15.09 9.59 13.94
N VAL A 88 -15.83 8.76 13.19
CA VAL A 88 -17.28 8.91 13.01
C VAL A 88 -18.01 8.79 14.35
N GLN A 89 -17.72 7.76 15.15
CA GLN A 89 -18.34 7.54 16.46
C GLN A 89 -18.05 8.68 17.45
N ARG A 90 -16.87 9.32 17.33
CA ARG A 90 -16.48 10.52 18.09
C ARG A 90 -17.16 11.81 17.60
N GLY A 91 -17.94 11.75 16.53
CA GLY A 91 -18.63 12.91 15.96
C GLY A 91 -17.70 13.88 15.20
N CYS A 92 -16.53 13.41 14.76
CA CYS A 92 -15.57 14.24 14.05
C CYS A 92 -15.93 14.42 12.56
N LEU A 93 -16.74 13.53 11.99
CA LEU A 93 -17.12 13.57 10.58
C LEU A 93 -18.10 14.72 10.29
N LYS A 94 -17.79 15.57 9.31
CA LYS A 94 -18.64 16.66 8.81
C LYS A 94 -18.69 16.64 7.29
N LEU A 95 -19.73 16.01 6.74
CA LEU A 95 -19.92 15.89 5.30
C LEU A 95 -20.79 17.02 4.74
N THR A 96 -20.37 17.51 3.57
CA THR A 96 -21.03 18.55 2.79
C THR A 96 -20.91 18.19 1.30
N LYS A 97 -21.69 18.87 0.44
CA LYS A 97 -21.56 18.69 -1.01
C LYS A 97 -20.15 19.00 -1.53
N ASP A 98 -19.39 19.86 -0.83
CA ASP A 98 -18.09 20.35 -1.28
C ASP A 98 -16.89 19.45 -0.86
N ASN A 99 -17.08 18.55 0.12
CA ASN A 99 -16.02 17.69 0.64
C ASN A 99 -16.31 16.18 0.49
N ILE A 100 -17.53 15.78 0.12
CA ILE A 100 -17.91 14.36 0.04
C ILE A 100 -17.08 13.54 -0.95
N LEU A 101 -16.68 14.13 -2.07
CA LEU A 101 -15.81 13.46 -3.04
C LEU A 101 -14.39 13.25 -2.51
N GLU A 102 -13.92 14.15 -1.64
CA GLU A 102 -12.63 14.00 -0.98
C GLU A 102 -12.69 12.90 0.08
N TYR A 103 -13.79 12.82 0.83
CA TYR A 103 -14.04 11.72 1.77
C TYR A 103 -14.00 10.36 1.06
N LEU A 104 -14.73 10.21 -0.07
CA LEU A 104 -14.67 8.98 -0.87
C LEU A 104 -13.29 8.69 -1.46
N SER A 105 -12.55 9.74 -1.86
CA SER A 105 -11.17 9.58 -2.32
C SER A 105 -10.30 9.01 -1.21
N PHE A 106 -10.38 9.61 -0.03
CA PHE A 106 -9.58 9.24 1.13
C PHE A 106 -9.92 7.84 1.59
N PHE A 107 -11.21 7.51 1.69
CA PHE A 107 -11.70 6.16 1.99
C PHE A 107 -11.11 5.10 1.04
N SER A 108 -11.10 5.38 -0.27
CA SER A 108 -10.53 4.45 -1.29
C SER A 108 -9.03 4.23 -1.17
N LEU A 109 -8.33 5.13 -0.48
CA LEU A 109 -6.92 4.98 -0.16
C LEU A 109 -6.81 4.23 1.15
N ALA A 110 -7.46 4.72 2.20
CA ALA A 110 -7.40 4.24 3.58
C ALA A 110 -7.85 2.79 3.80
N ALA A 111 -8.90 2.34 3.12
CA ALA A 111 -9.53 1.04 3.38
C ALA A 111 -9.40 0.12 2.15
N PHE A 112 -8.86 -1.07 2.37
CA PHE A 112 -8.69 -2.08 1.33
C PHE A 112 -9.65 -3.25 1.54
N TYR A 113 -10.22 -3.72 0.43
CA TYR A 113 -11.14 -4.84 0.40
C TYR A 113 -10.86 -5.77 -0.78
N PRO A 114 -10.10 -6.86 -0.57
CA PRO A 114 -9.67 -7.73 -1.65
C PRO A 114 -10.88 -8.35 -2.38
N ASN A 115 -11.91 -8.72 -1.63
CA ASN A 115 -13.11 -9.37 -2.17
C ASN A 115 -14.09 -8.41 -2.86
N ARG A 116 -14.01 -7.11 -2.56
CA ARG A 116 -14.99 -6.13 -3.06
C ARG A 116 -14.57 -5.53 -4.40
N LYS A 117 -13.27 -5.51 -4.73
CA LYS A 117 -12.72 -5.06 -6.02
C LYS A 117 -13.29 -3.73 -6.51
N VAL A 118 -13.64 -2.83 -5.58
CA VAL A 118 -14.19 -1.50 -5.88
C VAL A 118 -13.20 -0.41 -5.46
N LYS A 119 -12.94 0.55 -6.35
CA LYS A 119 -12.20 1.79 -6.04
C LYS A 119 -12.90 2.99 -6.68
N PHE A 120 -13.07 4.09 -5.94
CA PHE A 120 -13.62 5.32 -6.49
C PHE A 120 -12.54 6.08 -7.29
N ILE A 121 -12.86 6.54 -8.50
CA ILE A 121 -11.91 7.27 -9.36
C ILE A 121 -12.25 8.77 -9.31
N ILE A 122 -11.74 9.47 -8.30
CA ILE A 122 -12.04 10.90 -8.13
C ILE A 122 -11.20 11.79 -9.05
N ASP A 123 -9.96 11.39 -9.33
CA ASP A 123 -9.06 12.08 -10.25
C ASP A 123 -8.68 11.15 -11.41
N PRO A 124 -9.09 11.45 -12.65
CA PRO A 124 -8.72 10.68 -13.83
C PRO A 124 -7.21 10.53 -14.04
N LYS A 125 -6.40 11.47 -13.54
CA LYS A 125 -4.94 11.41 -13.66
C LYS A 125 -4.32 10.38 -12.73
N LYS A 126 -4.97 10.11 -11.59
CA LYS A 126 -4.52 9.11 -10.60
C LYS A 126 -5.15 7.74 -10.86
N SER A 127 -5.56 7.48 -12.10
CA SER A 127 -6.19 6.20 -12.45
C SER A 127 -5.17 5.05 -12.39
N PRO A 128 -5.58 3.85 -11.98
CA PRO A 128 -4.67 2.71 -11.82
C PRO A 128 -4.26 2.04 -13.15
N TYR A 129 -4.57 2.66 -14.29
CA TYR A 129 -4.27 2.10 -15.61
C TYR A 129 -3.05 2.79 -16.20
N SER A 130 -2.08 1.98 -16.65
CA SER A 130 -0.89 2.43 -17.37
C SER A 130 -0.70 1.65 -18.67
N GLY A 131 0.05 2.24 -19.62
CA GLY A 131 0.41 1.59 -20.89
C GLY A 131 -0.67 1.58 -21.99
N PRO A 132 -0.43 0.90 -23.12
CA PRO A 132 -1.30 0.95 -24.31
C PRO A 132 -2.73 0.44 -24.09
N SER A 133 -2.90 -0.55 -23.20
CA SER A 133 -4.20 -1.09 -22.80
C SER A 133 -5.02 -0.12 -21.94
N ALA A 134 -4.38 0.88 -21.33
CA ALA A 134 -5.06 1.90 -20.52
C ALA A 134 -5.93 2.86 -21.33
N MET A 135 -5.72 3.02 -22.63
CA MET A 135 -6.46 4.01 -23.43
C MET A 135 -7.97 3.79 -23.38
N GLY A 136 -8.44 2.54 -23.50
CA GLY A 136 -9.86 2.22 -23.43
C GLY A 136 -10.48 2.57 -22.07
N HIS A 137 -9.78 2.24 -20.98
CA HIS A 137 -10.20 2.58 -19.64
C HIS A 137 -10.17 4.10 -19.40
N HIS A 138 -9.15 4.80 -19.90
CA HIS A 138 -9.01 6.24 -19.77
C HIS A 138 -10.19 6.99 -20.42
N PHE A 139 -10.64 6.58 -21.61
CA PHE A 139 -11.83 7.15 -22.23
C PHE A 139 -13.09 6.96 -21.37
N ASN A 140 -13.28 5.77 -20.80
CA ASN A 140 -14.40 5.51 -19.90
C ASN A 140 -14.32 6.36 -18.62
N ILE A 141 -13.13 6.50 -18.04
CA ILE A 141 -12.91 7.35 -16.87
C ILE A 141 -13.29 8.79 -17.20
N LEU A 142 -12.78 9.38 -18.28
CA LEU A 142 -13.10 10.76 -18.67
C LEU A 142 -14.60 10.94 -18.95
N LYS A 143 -15.22 9.98 -19.64
CA LYS A 143 -16.66 9.99 -19.95
C LYS A 143 -17.51 9.98 -18.68
N TYR A 144 -17.20 9.12 -17.71
CA TYR A 144 -17.99 9.03 -16.49
C TYR A 144 -17.65 10.15 -15.50
N HIS A 145 -16.39 10.55 -15.43
CA HIS A 145 -15.93 11.64 -14.58
C HIS A 145 -16.58 12.97 -14.97
N SER A 146 -16.75 13.26 -16.26
CA SER A 146 -17.45 14.48 -16.72
C SER A 146 -18.95 14.51 -16.35
N ASN A 147 -19.51 13.35 -16.00
CA ASN A 147 -20.88 13.19 -15.53
C ASN A 147 -20.95 12.97 -14.00
N THR A 148 -19.89 13.32 -13.26
CA THR A 148 -19.89 13.24 -11.81
C THR A 148 -20.91 14.22 -11.24
N MET A 149 -21.81 13.73 -10.39
CA MET A 149 -22.89 14.52 -9.82
C MET A 149 -23.07 14.17 -8.36
N VAL A 150 -23.27 15.20 -7.52
CA VAL A 150 -23.52 15.05 -6.08
C VAL A 150 -24.85 15.73 -5.77
N GLU A 151 -25.83 14.95 -5.34
CA GLU A 151 -27.13 15.41 -4.88
C GLU A 151 -27.26 15.13 -3.38
N TYR A 152 -27.98 15.99 -2.66
CA TYR A 152 -28.25 15.78 -1.24
C TYR A 152 -29.75 15.60 -1.04
N SER A 153 -30.13 14.56 -0.32
CA SER A 153 -31.51 14.30 0.07
C SER A 153 -31.69 14.65 1.54
N GLU A 154 -32.44 15.72 1.82
CA GLU A 154 -32.82 16.09 3.19
C GLU A 154 -33.71 15.03 3.84
N ALA A 155 -34.55 14.35 3.07
CA ALA A 155 -35.45 13.31 3.59
C ALA A 155 -34.69 12.08 4.09
N GLU A 156 -33.62 11.69 3.40
CA GLU A 156 -32.80 10.52 3.73
C GLU A 156 -31.52 10.88 4.49
N GLN A 157 -31.22 12.17 4.65
CA GLN A 157 -29.99 12.67 5.29
C GLN A 157 -28.71 12.05 4.67
N CYS A 158 -28.71 11.93 3.34
CA CYS A 158 -27.62 11.31 2.61
C CYS A 158 -27.28 12.05 1.30
N PHE A 159 -26.08 11.78 0.79
CA PHE A 159 -25.59 12.22 -0.50
C PHE A 159 -25.74 11.10 -1.52
N PHE A 160 -26.32 11.41 -2.67
CA PHE A 160 -26.35 10.53 -3.84
C PHE A 160 -25.32 10.99 -4.86
N ILE A 161 -24.41 10.10 -5.20
CA ILE A 161 -23.21 10.42 -5.96
C ILE A 161 -23.16 9.51 -7.18
N THR A 162 -23.13 10.12 -8.35
CA THR A 162 -22.77 9.46 -9.59
C THR A 162 -21.29 9.69 -9.85
N ILE A 163 -20.49 8.63 -10.01
CA ILE A 163 -19.04 8.75 -10.16
C ILE A 163 -18.44 7.53 -10.90
N PRO A 164 -17.32 7.65 -11.64
CA PRO A 164 -16.58 6.48 -12.09
C PRO A 164 -16.09 5.60 -10.93
N VAL A 165 -16.32 4.30 -11.09
CA VAL A 165 -15.90 3.26 -10.16
C VAL A 165 -15.08 2.23 -10.93
N LEU A 166 -13.90 1.87 -10.42
CA LEU A 166 -13.21 0.67 -10.83
C LEU A 166 -13.91 -0.53 -10.19
N TYR A 167 -14.41 -1.46 -10.99
CA TYR A 167 -15.01 -2.70 -10.52
C TYR A 167 -14.51 -3.88 -11.36
N ASN A 168 -13.94 -4.90 -10.70
CA ASN A 168 -13.38 -6.07 -11.37
C ASN A 168 -12.35 -5.75 -12.48
N GLY A 169 -11.58 -4.66 -12.31
CA GLY A 169 -10.60 -4.21 -13.30
C GLY A 169 -11.18 -3.33 -14.41
N GLU A 170 -12.50 -3.14 -14.45
CA GLU A 170 -13.18 -2.30 -15.44
C GLU A 170 -13.64 -0.98 -14.84
N THR A 171 -13.61 0.09 -15.63
CA THR A 171 -14.19 1.38 -15.22
C THR A 171 -15.65 1.42 -15.63
N VAL A 172 -16.55 1.56 -14.66
CA VAL A 172 -17.99 1.67 -14.87
C VAL A 172 -18.57 2.92 -14.22
N LYS A 173 -19.80 3.27 -14.60
CA LYS A 173 -20.57 4.32 -13.92
C LYS A 173 -21.09 3.76 -12.59
N GLY A 174 -20.65 4.33 -11.48
CA GLY A 174 -21.12 4.00 -10.15
C GLY A 174 -22.24 4.92 -9.67
N PHE A 175 -23.14 4.36 -8.86
CA PHE A 175 -24.13 5.10 -8.09
C PHE A 175 -23.90 4.76 -6.61
N VAL A 176 -23.54 5.77 -5.83
CA VAL A 176 -23.07 5.63 -4.45
C VAL A 176 -23.94 6.51 -3.56
N GLN A 177 -24.47 5.95 -2.48
CA GLN A 177 -25.15 6.68 -1.43
C GLN A 177 -24.21 6.79 -0.24
N VAL A 178 -24.01 8.00 0.30
CA VAL A 178 -23.20 8.22 1.50
C VAL A 178 -24.06 8.93 2.54
N SER A 179 -24.24 8.32 3.70
CA SER A 179 -24.97 8.93 4.81
C SER A 179 -24.15 10.01 5.51
N HIS A 180 -24.80 10.89 6.28
CA HIS A 180 -24.09 11.91 7.08
C HIS A 180 -23.15 11.34 8.14
N ASP A 181 -23.40 10.12 8.60
CA ASP A 181 -22.54 9.40 9.53
C ASP A 181 -21.50 8.52 8.82
N GLY A 182 -21.27 8.73 7.52
CA GLY A 182 -20.13 8.19 6.79
C GLY A 182 -20.31 6.78 6.24
N GLU A 183 -21.46 6.13 6.44
CA GLU A 183 -21.79 4.85 5.80
C GLU A 183 -21.85 5.02 4.29
N ILE A 184 -21.19 4.13 3.56
CA ILE A 184 -21.09 4.18 2.10
C ILE A 184 -21.82 2.94 1.53
N HIS A 185 -22.90 3.18 0.80
CA HIS A 185 -23.57 2.13 0.02
C HIS A 185 -23.29 2.31 -1.46
N ILE A 186 -22.50 1.41 -2.02
CA ILE A 186 -22.42 1.26 -3.46
C ILE A 186 -23.73 0.61 -3.89
N LYS A 187 -24.52 1.29 -4.73
CA LYS A 187 -25.79 0.78 -5.26
C LYS A 187 -25.62 0.21 -6.67
N GLN A 188 -24.62 0.71 -7.40
CA GLN A 188 -24.19 0.20 -8.71
C GLN A 188 -22.66 0.35 -8.82
N PRO A 189 -21.93 -0.61 -9.42
CA PRO A 189 -22.42 -1.81 -10.11
C PRO A 189 -22.75 -2.99 -9.19
N VAL A 190 -22.41 -2.90 -7.91
CA VAL A 190 -22.59 -3.96 -6.91
C VAL A 190 -23.21 -3.38 -5.65
N HIS A 191 -24.10 -4.12 -5.00
CA HIS A 191 -24.72 -3.71 -3.73
C HIS A 191 -23.80 -4.08 -2.57
N VAL A 192 -23.01 -3.13 -2.10
CA VAL A 192 -22.04 -3.35 -1.01
C VAL A 192 -22.13 -2.21 -0.01
N PRO A 193 -22.43 -2.50 1.27
CA PRO A 193 -22.25 -1.57 2.37
C PRO A 193 -20.77 -1.55 2.82
N LEU A 194 -20.27 -0.37 3.10
CA LEU A 194 -18.95 -0.03 3.60
C LEU A 194 -19.16 0.92 4.79
N MET A 195 -18.31 0.87 5.80
CA MET A 195 -18.45 1.60 7.06
C MET A 195 -19.76 1.23 7.79
N ASP A 196 -20.12 -0.06 7.76
CA ASP A 196 -21.41 -0.55 8.29
C ASP A 196 -21.42 -0.72 9.82
N LYS A 197 -20.31 -0.40 10.51
CA LYS A 197 -20.17 -0.38 11.98
C LYS A 197 -20.47 -1.72 12.67
N SER A 198 -20.62 -2.79 11.89
CA SER A 198 -21.02 -4.11 12.39
C SER A 198 -19.83 -4.94 12.86
N ARG A 199 -18.62 -4.44 12.64
CA ARG A 199 -17.37 -5.15 12.90
C ARG A 199 -16.81 -4.73 14.25
N ASP A 200 -16.56 -5.72 15.09
CA ASP A 200 -15.70 -5.52 16.25
C ASP A 200 -14.28 -5.32 15.76
N HIS A 201 -13.62 -4.32 16.32
CA HIS A 201 -12.25 -3.98 15.95
C HIS A 201 -11.36 -4.09 17.17
N ALA A 202 -10.19 -4.69 17.00
CA ALA A 202 -9.18 -4.69 18.02
C ALA A 202 -8.52 -3.29 18.08
N PRO A 203 -8.19 -2.79 19.29
CA PRO A 203 -7.38 -1.58 19.41
C PRO A 203 -6.01 -1.77 18.75
N LEU A 204 -5.41 -0.64 18.33
CA LEU A 204 -4.09 -0.49 17.72
C LEU A 204 -3.16 -1.70 17.92
N LEU A 205 -3.09 -2.54 16.90
CA LEU A 205 -2.08 -3.58 16.78
C LEU A 205 -1.47 -3.39 15.39
N TYR A 206 -0.18 -3.04 15.35
CA TYR A 206 0.56 -3.13 14.10
C TYR A 206 0.52 -4.57 13.58
N SER A 207 0.47 -5.57 14.46
CA SER A 207 0.33 -6.98 14.10
C SER A 207 -0.92 -7.25 13.24
N HIS A 208 -0.70 -7.98 12.15
CA HIS A 208 -1.79 -8.41 11.29
C HIS A 208 -2.63 -9.51 11.99
N PRO A 209 -3.97 -9.42 12.02
CA PRO A 209 -4.81 -10.39 12.76
C PRO A 209 -4.69 -11.82 12.23
N TYR A 210 -4.37 -11.98 10.95
CA TYR A 210 -4.14 -13.25 10.27
C TYR A 210 -2.65 -13.52 9.97
N GLU A 211 -1.71 -12.89 10.69
CA GLU A 211 -0.26 -13.00 10.42
C GLU A 211 0.21 -14.45 10.25
N HIS A 212 -0.14 -15.34 11.19
CA HIS A 212 0.32 -16.73 11.17
C HIS A 212 -0.15 -17.48 9.93
N ASP A 213 -1.46 -17.44 9.65
CA ASP A 213 -2.07 -18.15 8.53
C ASP A 213 -1.58 -17.61 7.19
N LEU A 214 -1.42 -16.28 7.06
CA LEU A 214 -0.89 -15.66 5.86
C LEU A 214 0.57 -16.04 5.64
N LEU A 215 1.40 -15.99 6.69
CA LEU A 215 2.80 -16.37 6.59
C LEU A 215 2.94 -17.84 6.19
N GLU A 216 2.21 -18.76 6.84
CA GLU A 216 2.22 -20.18 6.49
C GLU A 216 1.84 -20.42 5.03
N GLN A 217 0.73 -19.86 4.55
CA GLN A 217 0.28 -19.99 3.15
C GLN A 217 1.34 -19.51 2.15
N ASN A 218 1.95 -18.34 2.39
CA ASN A 218 2.98 -17.80 1.50
C ASN A 218 4.26 -18.64 1.52
N LEU A 219 4.68 -19.12 2.70
CA LEU A 219 5.86 -19.98 2.82
C LEU A 219 5.64 -21.33 2.15
N ASP A 220 4.44 -21.90 2.21
CA ASP A 220 4.09 -23.12 1.48
C ASP A 220 4.19 -22.95 -0.03
N ILE A 221 3.72 -21.82 -0.56
CA ILE A 221 3.85 -21.50 -1.99
C ILE A 221 5.34 -21.33 -2.36
N LEU A 222 6.10 -20.64 -1.51
CA LEU A 222 7.53 -20.41 -1.74
C LEU A 222 8.33 -21.73 -1.79
N ARG A 223 7.94 -22.74 -1.00
CA ARG A 223 8.57 -24.08 -1.00
C ARG A 223 8.40 -24.85 -2.30
N ILE A 224 7.44 -24.48 -3.15
CA ILE A 224 7.20 -25.13 -4.45
C ILE A 224 8.27 -24.74 -5.46
N SER A 225 8.82 -23.53 -5.34
CA SER A 225 9.95 -23.04 -6.13
C SER A 225 11.26 -23.58 -5.54
N GLU A 226 12.16 -24.09 -6.37
CA GLU A 226 13.50 -24.53 -5.93
C GLU A 226 14.27 -23.35 -5.33
N THR A 227 14.23 -22.21 -6.03
CA THR A 227 14.86 -20.97 -5.58
C THR A 227 14.21 -20.44 -4.31
N GLY A 228 12.88 -20.47 -4.23
CA GLY A 228 12.14 -20.06 -3.04
C GLY A 228 12.46 -20.93 -1.82
N ALA A 229 12.55 -22.25 -2.00
CA ALA A 229 12.93 -23.17 -0.94
C ALA A 229 14.36 -22.92 -0.43
N GLN A 230 15.31 -22.60 -1.31
CA GLN A 230 16.68 -22.24 -0.93
C GLN A 230 16.70 -20.96 -0.09
N LEU A 231 16.00 -19.91 -0.53
CA LEU A 231 15.89 -18.64 0.19
C LEU A 231 15.26 -18.83 1.58
N LEU A 232 14.18 -19.62 1.66
CA LEU A 232 13.51 -19.97 2.91
C LEU A 232 14.44 -20.74 3.86
N ASN A 233 15.21 -21.70 3.36
CA ASN A 233 16.17 -22.43 4.18
C ASN A 233 17.27 -21.49 4.72
N GLY A 234 17.74 -20.54 3.93
CA GLY A 234 18.68 -19.51 4.38
C GLY A 234 18.13 -18.70 5.56
N TYR A 235 16.90 -18.20 5.41
CA TYR A 235 16.17 -17.50 6.48
C TYR A 235 16.04 -18.34 7.76
N LEU A 236 15.56 -19.59 7.64
CA LEU A 236 15.36 -20.47 8.79
C LEU A 236 16.69 -20.80 9.51
N ASN A 237 17.78 -20.97 8.76
CA ASN A 237 19.09 -21.28 9.32
C ASN A 237 19.72 -20.11 10.08
N ARG A 238 19.47 -18.87 9.64
CA ARG A 238 19.94 -17.66 10.34
C ARG A 238 19.12 -17.34 11.59
N GLY A 239 17.89 -17.85 11.66
CA GLY A 239 16.97 -17.54 12.76
C GLY A 239 16.43 -16.12 12.68
N ASP A 240 16.38 -15.56 11.47
CA ASP A 240 15.78 -14.25 11.23
C ASP A 240 14.28 -14.27 11.58
N LYS A 241 13.72 -13.10 11.90
CA LYS A 241 12.29 -12.90 12.18
C LYS A 241 11.62 -12.21 11.00
N LEU A 242 10.51 -12.77 10.54
CA LEU A 242 9.61 -12.16 9.57
C LEU A 242 8.23 -11.98 10.21
N THR A 243 7.73 -10.75 10.21
CA THR A 243 6.41 -10.40 10.76
C THR A 243 5.52 -9.76 9.71
N ILE A 244 4.23 -10.07 9.73
CA ILE A 244 3.23 -9.40 8.90
C ILE A 244 2.50 -8.36 9.74
N MET A 245 2.57 -7.10 9.31
CA MET A 245 1.85 -5.99 9.93
C MET A 245 0.66 -5.57 9.09
N SER A 246 -0.38 -5.06 9.74
CA SER A 246 -1.47 -4.38 9.06
C SER A 246 -1.01 -3.04 8.51
N GLY A 247 -1.59 -2.59 7.40
CA GLY A 247 -1.36 -1.26 6.82
C GLY A 247 -2.15 -1.02 5.55
N VAL A 248 -2.13 0.20 5.03
CA VAL A 248 -3.01 0.59 3.90
C VAL A 248 -2.64 -0.11 2.58
N GLU A 249 -1.35 -0.37 2.37
CA GLU A 249 -0.80 -0.89 1.13
C GLU A 249 0.02 -2.17 1.37
N HIS A 250 0.42 -2.79 0.26
CA HIS A 250 1.43 -3.85 0.27
C HIS A 250 2.83 -3.24 0.29
N GLY A 251 3.75 -3.89 0.98
CA GLY A 251 5.15 -3.49 1.01
C GLY A 251 5.94 -4.33 2.00
N PHE A 252 7.24 -4.09 2.06
CA PHE A 252 8.12 -4.72 3.04
C PHE A 252 9.18 -3.74 3.52
N ILE A 253 9.81 -4.08 4.64
CA ILE A 253 10.96 -3.36 5.20
C ILE A 253 11.80 -4.30 6.05
N ALA A 254 13.11 -4.29 5.84
CA ALA A 254 14.09 -4.97 6.69
C ALA A 254 15.02 -3.91 7.30
N PRO A 255 14.62 -3.27 8.42
CA PRO A 255 15.32 -2.08 8.92
C PRO A 255 16.65 -2.40 9.60
N HIS A 256 16.83 -3.63 10.09
CA HIS A 256 18.03 -4.10 10.79
C HIS A 256 18.28 -5.58 10.51
N GLU A 257 19.52 -6.03 10.74
CA GLU A 257 19.91 -7.43 10.57
C GLU A 257 18.98 -8.38 11.36
N GLY A 258 18.43 -9.36 10.65
CA GLY A 258 17.66 -10.45 11.22
C GLY A 258 16.19 -10.14 11.53
N ILE A 259 15.66 -8.96 11.16
CA ILE A 259 14.22 -8.67 11.31
C ILE A 259 13.67 -8.01 10.05
N ALA A 260 12.58 -8.55 9.52
CA ALA A 260 11.81 -7.93 8.45
C ALA A 260 10.32 -7.89 8.76
N PHE A 261 9.68 -6.87 8.20
CA PHE A 261 8.24 -6.64 8.26
C PHE A 261 7.67 -6.64 6.85
N VAL A 262 6.51 -7.26 6.69
CA VAL A 262 5.69 -7.21 5.48
C VAL A 262 4.38 -6.55 5.83
N ILE A 263 3.97 -5.54 5.06
CA ILE A 263 2.69 -4.87 5.24
C ILE A 263 1.65 -5.58 4.37
N ALA A 264 0.51 -5.87 4.97
CA ALA A 264 -0.68 -6.28 4.25
C ALA A 264 -1.91 -5.57 4.81
N PRO A 265 -2.92 -5.26 4.00
CA PRO A 265 -4.14 -4.70 4.53
C PRO A 265 -4.88 -5.64 5.46
N GLN A 266 -5.32 -5.12 6.61
CA GLN A 266 -5.91 -5.92 7.71
C GLN A 266 -7.06 -6.84 7.28
N ASN A 267 -7.84 -6.45 6.27
CA ASN A 267 -8.96 -7.23 5.75
C ASN A 267 -8.52 -8.43 4.87
N MET A 268 -7.23 -8.71 4.73
CA MET A 268 -6.70 -9.84 3.98
C MET A 268 -6.59 -11.06 4.87
N ASP A 269 -7.40 -12.09 4.65
CA ASP A 269 -7.41 -13.34 5.44
C ASP A 269 -6.82 -14.53 4.67
N THR A 270 -6.50 -14.35 3.39
CA THR A 270 -5.91 -15.36 2.52
C THR A 270 -4.72 -14.80 1.75
N TYR A 271 -3.88 -15.71 1.27
CA TYR A 271 -2.78 -15.41 0.35
C TYR A 271 -3.13 -14.42 -0.78
N SER A 272 -2.13 -13.62 -1.14
CA SER A 272 -2.13 -12.71 -2.28
C SER A 272 -0.77 -12.76 -2.97
N PRO A 273 -0.69 -12.82 -4.31
CA PRO A 273 0.60 -12.70 -5.01
C PRO A 273 1.39 -11.45 -4.66
N TYR A 274 0.72 -10.34 -4.31
CA TYR A 274 1.41 -9.10 -3.89
C TYR A 274 2.18 -9.32 -2.59
N GLN A 275 1.54 -9.94 -1.59
CA GLN A 275 2.16 -10.29 -0.33
C GLN A 275 3.29 -11.31 -0.50
N LEU A 276 3.17 -12.25 -1.45
CA LEU A 276 4.25 -13.18 -1.78
C LEU A 276 5.51 -12.45 -2.24
N PHE A 277 5.35 -11.44 -3.11
CA PHE A 277 6.48 -10.66 -3.60
C PHE A 277 7.14 -9.90 -2.47
N ASP A 278 6.36 -9.30 -1.57
CA ASP A 278 6.87 -8.60 -0.39
C ASP A 278 7.65 -9.55 0.54
N ILE A 279 7.15 -10.77 0.76
CA ILE A 279 7.85 -11.81 1.54
C ILE A 279 9.16 -12.22 0.86
N ILE A 280 9.14 -12.52 -0.44
CA ILE A 280 10.36 -12.88 -1.18
C ILE A 280 11.39 -11.76 -1.08
N ALA A 281 10.95 -10.52 -1.25
CA ALA A 281 11.81 -9.35 -1.20
C ALA A 281 12.38 -9.13 0.21
N ALA A 282 11.56 -9.27 1.25
CA ALA A 282 12.01 -9.21 2.64
C ALA A 282 13.05 -10.27 2.98
N LEU A 283 12.82 -11.53 2.56
CA LEU A 283 13.76 -12.63 2.79
C LEU A 283 15.08 -12.42 2.06
N LYS A 284 15.03 -11.90 0.83
CA LYS A 284 16.25 -11.58 0.07
C LYS A 284 16.99 -10.38 0.64
N ASP A 285 16.27 -9.37 1.13
CA ASP A 285 16.87 -8.24 1.82
C ASP A 285 17.63 -8.70 3.08
N LEU A 286 17.03 -9.56 3.90
CA LEU A 286 17.70 -10.15 5.06
C LEU A 286 18.95 -10.95 4.69
N GLU A 287 18.90 -11.72 3.60
CA GLU A 287 20.08 -12.45 3.11
C GLU A 287 21.21 -11.51 2.70
N LEU A 288 20.92 -10.48 1.91
CA LEU A 288 21.91 -9.48 1.48
C LEU A 288 22.52 -8.73 2.67
N GLN A 289 21.72 -8.37 3.68
CA GLN A 289 22.24 -7.77 4.92
C GLN A 289 23.22 -8.72 5.63
N SER A 290 22.88 -10.01 5.72
CA SER A 290 23.76 -11.02 6.34
C SER A 290 25.08 -11.25 5.57
N GLU A 291 25.10 -10.90 4.28
CA GLU A 291 26.29 -10.93 3.42
C GLU A 291 27.12 -9.63 3.54
N GLY A 292 26.67 -8.66 4.34
CA GLY A 292 27.34 -7.38 4.58
C GLY A 292 27.04 -6.32 3.54
N TYR A 293 25.97 -6.46 2.76
CA TYR A 293 25.51 -5.40 1.88
C TYR A 293 24.87 -4.27 2.69
N ASP A 294 25.29 -3.03 2.42
CA ASP A 294 24.75 -1.81 3.01
C ASP A 294 24.08 -0.96 1.91
N ARG A 295 22.90 -0.41 2.23
CA ARG A 295 22.17 0.51 1.34
C ARG A 295 22.81 1.91 1.33
N GLY A 296 23.63 2.25 2.33
CA GLY A 296 24.32 3.53 2.46
C GLY A 296 23.46 4.62 3.10
N ASP A 297 23.99 5.85 3.13
CA ASP A 297 23.32 7.00 3.77
C ASP A 297 22.51 7.84 2.76
N PRO A 298 21.16 7.85 2.85
CA PRO A 298 20.31 8.58 1.90
C PRO A 298 20.43 10.10 1.97
N PHE A 299 20.94 10.68 3.06
CA PHE A 299 20.99 12.15 3.25
C PHE A 299 22.37 12.73 2.95
N ASN A 300 23.43 12.06 3.37
CA ASN A 300 24.78 12.60 3.22
C ASN A 300 25.45 12.15 1.91
N GLN A 301 24.95 11.10 1.27
CA GLN A 301 25.57 10.49 0.09
C GLN A 301 24.52 10.04 -0.94
N GLU A 302 23.52 10.87 -1.23
CA GLU A 302 22.37 10.56 -2.09
C GLU A 302 22.74 9.82 -3.38
N GLY A 303 23.72 10.31 -4.15
CA GLY A 303 24.13 9.65 -5.40
C GLY A 303 24.73 8.24 -5.20
N GLN A 304 25.47 8.03 -4.10
CA GLN A 304 26.00 6.71 -3.75
C GLN A 304 24.88 5.80 -3.23
N TYR A 305 23.99 6.33 -2.40
CA TYR A 305 22.79 5.65 -1.91
C TYR A 305 21.93 5.15 -3.07
N ILE A 306 21.55 6.01 -4.02
CA ILE A 306 20.76 5.64 -5.20
C ILE A 306 21.44 4.50 -5.96
N ARG A 307 22.76 4.62 -6.23
CA ARG A 307 23.50 3.58 -6.96
C ARG A 307 23.52 2.25 -6.20
N LEU A 308 23.89 2.26 -4.93
CA LEU A 308 23.97 1.04 -4.10
C LEU A 308 22.59 0.39 -3.98
N ASN A 309 21.57 1.18 -3.69
CA ASN A 309 20.19 0.72 -3.56
C ASN A 309 19.63 0.19 -4.89
N THR A 310 20.02 0.74 -6.03
CA THR A 310 19.62 0.19 -7.34
C THR A 310 20.23 -1.18 -7.59
N VAL A 311 21.53 -1.38 -7.28
CA VAL A 311 22.16 -2.70 -7.37
C VAL A 311 21.50 -3.67 -6.39
N TYR A 312 21.23 -3.22 -5.18
CA TYR A 312 20.57 -4.00 -4.14
C TYR A 312 19.18 -4.47 -4.57
N ASN A 313 18.37 -3.55 -5.09
CA ASN A 313 17.03 -3.85 -5.59
C ASN A 313 17.06 -4.72 -6.85
N LEU A 314 18.12 -4.64 -7.67
CA LEU A 314 18.29 -5.55 -8.80
C LEU A 314 18.45 -7.00 -8.33
N GLU A 315 19.23 -7.27 -7.28
CA GLU A 315 19.34 -8.63 -6.70
C GLU A 315 17.97 -9.15 -6.23
N ILE A 316 17.16 -8.28 -5.61
CA ILE A 316 15.79 -8.61 -5.18
C ILE A 316 14.88 -8.89 -6.39
N VAL A 317 14.95 -8.06 -7.43
CA VAL A 317 14.11 -8.25 -8.62
C VAL A 317 14.53 -9.50 -9.41
N GLU A 318 15.83 -9.81 -9.49
CA GLU A 318 16.31 -11.03 -10.12
C GLU A 318 15.80 -12.29 -9.39
N ILE A 319 15.83 -12.33 -8.04
CA ILE A 319 15.29 -13.47 -7.29
C ILE A 319 13.77 -13.59 -7.49
N LEU A 320 13.05 -12.46 -7.53
CA LEU A 320 11.61 -12.43 -7.83
C LEU A 320 11.34 -13.00 -9.24
N CYS A 321 12.05 -12.53 -10.27
CA CYS A 321 11.90 -13.03 -11.64
C CYS A 321 12.13 -14.54 -11.73
N LYS A 322 13.13 -15.07 -11.02
CA LYS A 322 13.43 -16.50 -10.99
C LYS A 322 12.30 -17.31 -10.34
N ILE A 323 11.87 -16.92 -9.14
CA ILE A 323 10.79 -17.59 -8.41
C ILE A 323 9.47 -17.50 -9.20
N VAL A 324 9.14 -16.34 -9.77
CA VAL A 324 7.95 -16.17 -10.61
C VAL A 324 7.98 -17.09 -11.83
N THR A 325 9.14 -17.28 -12.46
CA THR A 325 9.30 -18.21 -13.59
C THR A 325 9.06 -19.67 -13.17
N GLU A 326 9.56 -20.07 -12.00
CA GLU A 326 9.35 -21.42 -11.44
C GLU A 326 7.89 -21.66 -11.05
N LEU A 327 7.22 -20.65 -10.47
CA LEU A 327 5.80 -20.70 -10.14
C LEU A 327 4.88 -20.67 -11.37
N GLU A 328 5.30 -20.02 -12.47
CA GLU A 328 4.60 -20.04 -13.77
C GLU A 328 4.48 -21.46 -14.34
N GLN A 329 5.46 -22.32 -14.04
CA GLN A 329 5.48 -23.73 -14.46
C GLN A 329 4.66 -24.65 -13.53
N SER A 330 4.15 -24.09 -12.44
CA SER A 330 3.31 -24.77 -11.43
C SER A 330 1.85 -24.30 -11.54
N ASP A 331 1.00 -24.65 -10.58
CA ASP A 331 -0.42 -24.27 -10.57
C ASP A 331 -0.69 -22.78 -10.21
N PHE A 332 0.34 -21.93 -10.20
CA PHE A 332 0.27 -20.51 -9.76
C PHE A 332 0.30 -19.52 -10.94
N SER A 333 -0.46 -19.80 -11.99
CA SER A 333 -0.52 -18.99 -13.22
C SER A 333 -0.89 -17.50 -13.03
N GLU A 334 -1.52 -17.17 -11.90
CA GLU A 334 -1.86 -15.79 -11.51
C GLU A 334 -0.65 -14.97 -11.04
N VAL A 335 0.41 -15.60 -10.54
CA VAL A 335 1.59 -14.93 -10.00
C VAL A 335 2.30 -14.11 -11.08
N PRO A 336 2.67 -14.66 -12.26
CA PRO A 336 3.26 -13.87 -13.35
C PRO A 336 2.36 -12.73 -13.83
N LEU A 337 1.03 -12.94 -13.86
CA LEU A 337 0.08 -11.91 -14.27
C LEU A 337 0.11 -10.72 -13.29
N LYS A 338 0.16 -10.99 -11.99
CA LYS A 338 0.22 -9.95 -10.95
C LYS A 338 1.57 -9.25 -10.91
N PHE A 339 2.65 -9.99 -11.11
CA PHE A 339 4.01 -9.45 -11.20
C PHE A 339 4.13 -8.41 -12.32
N ARG A 340 3.62 -8.72 -13.52
CA ARG A 340 3.58 -7.77 -14.64
C ARG A 340 2.72 -6.54 -14.34
N ARG A 341 1.59 -6.73 -13.65
CA ARG A 341 0.70 -5.61 -13.25
C ARG A 341 1.32 -4.66 -12.24
N LEU A 342 2.34 -5.08 -11.49
CA LEU A 342 3.13 -4.19 -10.62
C LEU A 342 4.13 -3.32 -11.39
N GLY A 343 4.18 -3.42 -12.72
CA GLY A 343 5.13 -2.66 -13.53
C GLY A 343 6.42 -3.42 -13.87
N TYR A 344 6.60 -4.64 -13.35
CA TYR A 344 7.78 -5.47 -13.66
C TYR A 344 7.74 -6.13 -15.04
N ASP A 345 6.78 -5.81 -15.91
CA ASP A 345 6.63 -6.45 -17.24
C ASP A 345 7.90 -6.36 -18.10
N LYS A 346 8.52 -5.17 -18.17
CA LYS A 346 9.73 -4.95 -18.98
C LYS A 346 10.92 -5.75 -18.45
N ILE A 347 11.21 -5.66 -17.15
CA ILE A 347 12.36 -6.34 -16.55
C ILE A 347 12.17 -7.86 -16.50
N TYR A 348 10.95 -8.33 -16.22
CA TYR A 348 10.61 -9.75 -16.28
C TYR A 348 10.74 -10.29 -17.70
N GLY A 349 10.26 -9.52 -18.70
CA GLY A 349 10.45 -9.83 -20.11
C GLY A 349 11.93 -9.98 -20.47
N ALA A 350 12.76 -8.97 -20.15
CA ALA A 350 14.21 -9.00 -20.40
C ALA A 350 14.89 -10.20 -19.71
N TYR A 351 14.58 -10.46 -18.44
CA TYR A 351 15.09 -11.63 -17.71
C TYR A 351 14.78 -12.95 -18.43
N LYS A 352 13.53 -13.15 -18.90
CA LYS A 352 13.16 -14.37 -19.63
C LYS A 352 13.86 -14.52 -20.98
N HIS A 353 14.35 -13.44 -21.59
CA HIS A 353 15.14 -13.48 -22.82
C HIS A 353 16.64 -13.70 -22.57
N GLY A 354 17.07 -13.79 -21.31
CA GLY A 354 18.47 -13.99 -20.95
C GLY A 354 19.32 -12.74 -21.16
N GLU A 355 18.72 -11.55 -21.06
CA GLU A 355 19.46 -10.28 -21.07
C GLU A 355 20.45 -10.22 -19.90
N ASP A 356 21.55 -9.49 -20.08
CA ASP A 356 22.60 -9.38 -19.06
C ASP A 356 22.21 -8.43 -17.91
N LYS A 357 22.98 -8.51 -16.81
CA LYS A 357 22.73 -7.74 -15.58
C LYS A 357 22.80 -6.22 -15.79
N GLU A 358 23.63 -5.75 -16.72
CA GLU A 358 23.72 -4.32 -17.07
C GLU A 358 22.44 -3.84 -17.75
N THR A 359 21.88 -4.66 -18.64
CA THR A 359 20.61 -4.39 -19.30
C THR A 359 19.46 -4.37 -18.28
N LEU A 360 19.39 -5.35 -17.37
CA LEU A 360 18.39 -5.37 -16.30
C LEU A 360 18.52 -4.17 -15.37
N TYR A 361 19.75 -3.78 -15.00
CA TYR A 361 20.03 -2.60 -14.20
C TYR A 361 19.47 -1.32 -14.85
N ASN A 362 19.73 -1.12 -16.16
CA ASN A 362 19.25 0.06 -16.88
C ASN A 362 17.72 0.09 -16.99
N ILE A 363 17.08 -1.06 -17.20
CA ILE A 363 15.60 -1.14 -17.19
C ILE A 363 15.06 -0.75 -15.81
N LEU A 364 15.65 -1.26 -14.73
CA LEU A 364 15.23 -0.95 -13.36
C LEU A 364 15.42 0.54 -13.05
N LEU A 365 16.59 1.10 -13.40
CA LEU A 365 16.92 2.51 -13.17
C LEU A 365 15.88 3.42 -13.83
N ASN A 366 15.57 3.17 -15.11
CA ASN A 366 14.61 3.98 -15.86
C ASN A 366 13.16 3.79 -15.40
N THR A 367 12.84 2.66 -14.76
CA THR A 367 11.49 2.38 -14.27
C THR A 367 11.25 2.99 -12.89
N VAL A 368 12.27 3.02 -12.03
CA VAL A 368 12.13 3.44 -10.62
C VAL A 368 12.51 4.92 -10.41
N TYR A 369 13.46 5.45 -11.19
CA TYR A 369 14.09 6.75 -10.89
C TYR A 369 13.91 7.82 -11.98
N GLU A 370 13.38 7.49 -13.16
CA GLU A 370 13.22 8.44 -14.27
C GLU A 370 11.74 8.84 -14.55
N GLU A 371 10.80 8.45 -13.68
CA GLU A 371 9.43 9.01 -13.65
C GLU A 371 9.35 10.26 -12.78
#